data_AF-A0AAX0QZH5-F1
#
_entry.id   AF-A0AAX0QZH5-F1
#
_cell.length_a   1.000
_cell.length_b   1.000
_cell.length_c   1.000
_cell.angle_alpha   90.00
_cell.angle_beta   90.00
_cell.angle_gamma   90.00
#
_symmetry.space_group_name_H-M   'P 1'
#
loop_
_entity.id
_entity.type
_entity.pdbx_description
1 polymer ?
#
loop_
_entity_poly.entity_id
_entity_poly.type
_entity_poly.pdbx_seq_one_letter_code
_entity_poly.pdbx_strand_id
1 'polypeptide(L)'
;MLDNARKQAKKKTAFDAWWSALLSTIRESNDVAFARRCFRAGHAVGSRPAKNKSKFRAGRFVVPVWAANSRNAAKEAVIQLDYRVANGGKRPPASGWKLTSVADDA
;
A
#
# COMPACT_ATOMS: atom_id res chain seq x y z
N MET A 1 -1.42 -30.37 -43.27
CA MET A 1 -2.15 -29.19 -42.75
C MET A 1 -1.38 -28.70 -41.54
N LEU A 2 -0.81 -27.49 -41.60
CA LEU A 2 0.01 -26.95 -40.51
C LEU A 2 -0.90 -26.35 -39.44
N ASP A 3 -0.81 -26.88 -38.22
CA ASP A 3 -1.50 -26.40 -37.04
C ASP A 3 -1.10 -24.95 -36.75
N ASN A 4 -2.01 -24.02 -37.02
CA ASN A 4 -1.91 -22.63 -36.58
C ASN A 4 -2.15 -22.57 -35.06
N ALA A 5 -1.13 -22.97 -34.29
CA ALA A 5 -1.07 -22.72 -32.86
C ALA A 5 -1.03 -21.20 -32.65
N ARG A 6 -2.20 -20.58 -32.42
CA ARG A 6 -2.33 -19.19 -32.01
C ARG A 6 -1.49 -18.98 -30.75
N LYS A 7 -0.26 -18.47 -30.92
CA LYS A 7 0.60 -18.05 -29.81
C LYS A 7 -0.18 -16.99 -29.03
N GLN A 8 -0.60 -17.33 -27.81
CA GLN A 8 -1.30 -16.39 -26.94
C GLN A 8 -0.43 -15.14 -26.78
N ALA A 9 -0.99 -13.97 -27.08
CA ALA A 9 -0.29 -12.71 -26.93
C ALA A 9 0.12 -12.56 -25.46
N LYS A 10 1.42 -12.49 -25.20
CA LYS A 10 1.94 -12.29 -23.84
C LYS A 10 1.35 -10.99 -23.29
N LYS A 11 0.71 -11.06 -22.13
CA LYS A 11 0.21 -9.86 -21.43
C LYS A 11 1.41 -8.95 -21.15
N LYS A 12 1.35 -7.71 -21.64
CA LYS A 12 2.37 -6.69 -21.35
C LYS A 12 2.42 -6.46 -19.85
N THR A 13 3.62 -6.48 -19.27
CA THR A 13 3.80 -6.16 -17.85
C THR A 13 3.69 -4.65 -17.63
N ALA A 14 3.50 -4.23 -16.38
CA ALA A 14 3.50 -2.80 -16.03
C ALA A 14 4.82 -2.11 -16.43
N PHE A 15 5.94 -2.83 -16.35
CA PHE A 15 7.22 -2.34 -16.86
C PHE A 15 7.21 -2.16 -18.37
N ASP A 16 6.66 -3.12 -19.14
CA ASP A 16 6.65 -3.02 -20.60
C ASP A 16 5.78 -1.86 -21.08
N ALA A 17 4.63 -1.65 -20.44
CA ALA A 17 3.76 -0.50 -20.71
C ALA A 17 4.49 0.82 -20.43
N TRP A 18 5.08 0.96 -19.25
CA TRP A 18 5.85 2.15 -18.86
C TRP A 18 7.05 2.39 -19.78
N TRP A 19 7.85 1.37 -20.04
CA TRP A 19 9.03 1.45 -20.89
C TRP A 19 8.65 1.86 -22.31
N SER A 20 7.58 1.28 -22.87
CA SER A 20 7.11 1.62 -24.22
C SER A 20 6.58 3.05 -24.35
N ALA A 21 6.17 3.68 -23.25
CA ALA A 21 5.70 5.07 -23.24
C ALA A 21 6.84 6.10 -23.24
N LEU A 22 8.10 5.67 -23.00
CA LEU A 22 9.26 6.55 -23.04
C LEU A 22 9.70 6.82 -24.49
N LEU A 23 10.24 8.02 -24.72
CA LEU A 23 10.84 8.40 -26.00
C LEU A 23 11.94 7.41 -26.41
N SER A 24 12.06 7.14 -27.71
CA SER A 24 13.08 6.23 -28.26
C SER A 24 14.49 6.62 -27.84
N THR A 25 14.82 7.91 -27.84
CA THR A 25 16.13 8.43 -27.40
C THR A 25 16.46 8.03 -25.96
N ILE A 26 15.46 7.99 -25.06
CA ILE A 26 15.66 7.56 -23.67
C ILE A 26 15.85 6.06 -23.60
N ARG A 27 15.10 5.29 -24.40
CA ARG A 27 15.21 3.82 -24.43
C ARG A 27 16.53 3.32 -25.02
N GLU A 28 17.07 4.02 -26.02
CA GLU A 28 18.32 3.66 -26.69
C GLU A 28 19.55 4.05 -25.86
N SER A 29 19.45 5.12 -25.07
CA SER A 29 20.54 5.59 -24.20
C SER A 29 20.62 4.89 -22.84
N ASN A 30 19.64 4.06 -22.47
CA ASN A 30 19.56 3.44 -21.15
C ASN A 30 19.52 1.91 -21.23
N ASP A 31 20.33 1.26 -20.41
CA ASP A 31 20.27 -0.20 -20.23
C ASP A 31 18.92 -0.64 -19.65
N VAL A 32 18.34 -1.69 -20.23
CA VAL A 32 17.04 -2.24 -19.81
C VAL A 32 17.10 -2.79 -18.39
N ALA A 33 18.22 -3.37 -17.96
CA ALA A 33 18.34 -3.91 -16.61
C ALA A 33 18.44 -2.78 -15.56
N PHE A 34 19.11 -1.68 -15.89
CA PHE A 34 19.09 -0.45 -15.11
C PHE A 34 17.67 0.17 -15.05
N ALA A 35 17.02 0.36 -16.19
CA ALA A 35 15.67 0.92 -16.25
C ALA A 35 14.65 0.10 -15.44
N ARG A 36 14.79 -1.24 -15.43
CA ARG A 36 13.94 -2.12 -14.63
C ARG A 36 14.16 -1.93 -13.13
N ARG A 37 15.39 -1.66 -12.69
CA ARG A 37 15.67 -1.32 -11.27
C ARG A 37 15.04 0.01 -10.89
N CYS A 38 15.18 1.04 -11.72
CA CYS A 38 14.53 2.35 -11.51
C CYS A 38 13.00 2.22 -11.47
N PHE A 39 12.41 1.50 -12.42
CA PHE A 39 10.97 1.25 -12.44
C PHE A 39 10.51 0.55 -11.17
N ARG A 40 11.20 -0.51 -10.72
CA ARG A 40 10.82 -1.22 -9.49
C ARG A 40 10.85 -0.31 -8.27
N ALA A 41 11.88 0.53 -8.15
CA ALA A 41 11.99 1.49 -7.05
C ALA A 41 10.84 2.51 -7.08
N GLY A 42 10.61 3.15 -8.23
CA GLY A 42 9.53 4.13 -8.40
C GLY A 42 8.14 3.51 -8.24
N HIS A 43 7.91 2.35 -8.86
CA HIS A 43 6.65 1.61 -8.77
C HIS A 43 6.38 1.15 -7.33
N ALA A 44 7.38 0.67 -6.59
CA ALA A 44 7.18 0.25 -5.20
C ALA A 44 6.75 1.40 -4.27
N VAL A 45 7.14 2.63 -4.60
CA VAL A 45 6.73 3.83 -3.87
C VAL A 45 5.36 4.31 -4.36
N GLY A 46 5.20 4.48 -5.68
CA GLY A 46 4.00 5.04 -6.29
C GLY A 46 2.79 4.11 -6.37
N SER A 47 3.00 2.78 -6.32
CA SER A 47 1.90 1.80 -6.29
C SER A 47 1.26 1.69 -4.91
N ARG A 48 1.80 2.37 -3.91
CA ARG A 48 1.21 2.37 -2.57
C ARG A 48 -0.03 3.27 -2.61
N PRO A 49 -1.21 2.74 -2.26
CA PRO A 49 -2.41 3.57 -2.13
C PRO A 49 -2.17 4.72 -1.15
N ALA A 50 -2.71 5.90 -1.49
CA ALA A 50 -2.66 7.07 -0.62
C ALA A 50 -3.22 6.71 0.77
N LYS A 51 -2.50 7.11 1.82
CA LYS A 51 -2.95 6.89 3.19
C LYS A 51 -3.93 7.99 3.55
N ASN A 52 -5.14 7.61 3.93
CA ASN A 52 -6.13 8.50 4.48
C ASN A 52 -6.02 8.52 6.00
N LYS A 53 -6.26 9.69 6.59
CA LYS A 53 -6.39 9.81 8.04
C LYS A 53 -7.73 9.22 8.47
N SER A 54 -7.72 8.44 9.54
CA SER A 54 -8.92 7.90 10.17
C SER A 54 -8.78 8.00 11.68
N LYS A 55 -9.85 8.31 12.38
CA LYS A 55 -9.87 8.35 13.85
C LYS A 55 -10.66 7.16 14.38
N PHE A 56 -10.08 6.45 15.34
CA PHE A 56 -10.76 5.39 16.07
C PHE A 56 -10.87 5.74 17.55
N ARG A 57 -12.01 5.40 18.14
CA ARG A 57 -12.24 5.46 19.59
C ARG A 57 -12.31 4.06 20.16
N ALA A 58 -11.65 3.85 21.29
CA ALA A 58 -11.73 2.64 22.10
C ALA A 58 -11.83 3.01 23.59
N GLY A 59 -13.04 2.97 24.13
CA GLY A 59 -13.33 3.51 25.47
C GLY A 59 -12.94 5.00 25.54
N ARG A 60 -12.02 5.32 26.45
CA ARG A 60 -11.50 6.69 26.63
C ARG A 60 -10.42 7.11 25.62
N PHE A 61 -9.88 6.17 24.85
CA PHE A 61 -8.79 6.46 23.92
C PHE A 61 -9.32 6.90 22.57
N VAL A 62 -8.75 7.98 22.03
CA VAL A 62 -8.94 8.39 20.64
C VAL A 62 -7.59 8.36 19.94
N VAL A 63 -7.55 7.70 18.79
CA VAL A 63 -6.32 7.40 18.06
C VAL A 63 -6.49 7.78 16.59
N PRO A 64 -5.78 8.82 16.11
CA PRO A 64 -5.67 9.10 14.69
C PRO A 64 -4.62 8.18 14.06
N VAL A 65 -4.98 7.53 12.96
CA VAL A 65 -4.12 6.62 12.20
C VAL A 65 -4.15 6.97 10.72
N TRP A 66 -3.05 6.67 10.02
CA TRP A 66 -2.91 6.89 8.58
C TRP A 66 -2.80 5.55 7.88
N ALA A 67 -3.80 5.21 7.07
CA ALA A 67 -3.82 3.93 6.38
C ALA A 67 -4.49 4.01 5.02
N ALA A 68 -4.12 3.08 4.14
CA ALA A 68 -4.65 2.98 2.79
C ALA A 68 -6.13 2.56 2.71
N ASN A 69 -6.61 1.84 3.72
CA ASN A 69 -7.99 1.34 3.77
C ASN A 69 -8.42 1.19 5.24
N SER A 70 -9.73 1.11 5.47
CA SER A 70 -10.34 1.02 6.80
C SER A 70 -9.85 -0.17 7.62
N ARG A 71 -9.64 -1.32 6.97
CA ARG A 71 -9.14 -2.55 7.62
C ARG A 71 -7.71 -2.37 8.15
N ASN A 72 -6.83 -1.79 7.35
CA ASN A 72 -5.45 -1.47 7.76
C ASN A 72 -5.45 -0.38 8.82
N ALA A 73 -6.35 0.60 8.72
CA ALA A 73 -6.52 1.64 9.71
C ALA A 73 -6.89 1.05 11.08
N ALA A 74 -7.84 0.11 11.11
CA ALA A 74 -8.24 -0.57 12.35
C ALA A 74 -7.08 -1.37 12.97
N LYS A 75 -6.28 -2.08 12.15
CA LYS A 75 -5.09 -2.80 12.63
C LYS A 75 -4.05 -1.86 13.23
N GLU A 76 -3.76 -0.75 12.54
CA GLU A 76 -2.82 0.26 13.02
C GLU A 76 -3.30 0.88 14.34
N ALA A 77 -4.62 1.10 14.46
CA ALA A 77 -5.21 1.63 15.67
C ALA A 77 -5.07 0.67 16.85
N VAL A 78 -5.24 -0.64 16.63
CA VAL A 78 -4.97 -1.67 17.66
C VAL A 78 -3.51 -1.62 18.11
N ILE A 79 -2.56 -1.62 17.17
CA ILE A 79 -1.12 -1.59 17.49
C ILE A 79 -0.78 -0.34 18.32
N GLN A 80 -1.30 0.81 17.93
CA GLN A 80 -1.05 2.07 18.65
C GLN A 80 -1.72 2.09 20.03
N LEU A 81 -2.90 1.48 20.19
CA LEU A 81 -3.55 1.33 21.48
C LEU A 81 -2.77 0.39 22.40
N ASP A 82 -2.33 -0.75 21.89
CA ASP A 82 -1.50 -1.71 22.63
C ASP A 82 -0.22 -1.05 23.12
N TYR A 83 0.46 -0.32 22.24
CA TYR A 83 1.66 0.44 22.59
C TYR A 83 1.39 1.48 23.69
N ARG A 84 0.31 2.27 23.58
CA ARG A 84 -0.04 3.28 24.59
C ARG A 84 -0.34 2.66 25.96
N VAL A 85 -1.04 1.52 25.98
CA VAL A 85 -1.38 0.82 27.23
C VAL A 85 -0.15 0.18 27.85
N ALA A 86 0.68 -0.48 27.05
CA ALA A 86 1.93 -1.09 27.48
C ALA A 86 2.91 -0.05 28.01
N ASN A 87 3.07 1.08 27.32
CA ASN A 87 3.90 2.20 27.77
C ASN A 87 3.39 2.82 29.09
N GLY A 88 2.10 2.71 29.37
CA GLY A 88 1.50 3.09 30.65
C GLY A 88 1.60 2.01 31.75
N GLY A 89 2.39 0.94 31.53
CA GLY A 89 2.58 -0.16 32.48
C GLY A 89 1.36 -1.08 32.63
N LYS A 90 0.35 -0.95 31.77
CA LYS A 90 -0.87 -1.76 31.80
C LYS A 90 -0.83 -2.80 30.69
N ARG A 91 -1.66 -3.83 30.82
CA ARG A 91 -1.83 -4.85 29.77
C ARG A 91 -3.03 -4.52 28.88
N PRO A 92 -2.93 -4.74 27.56
CA PRO A 92 -4.07 -4.62 26.66
C PRO A 92 -5.23 -5.55 27.05
N PRO A 93 -6.48 -5.23 26.65
CA PRO A 93 -7.63 -6.06 26.93
C PRO A 93 -7.50 -7.45 26.29
N ALA A 94 -7.70 -8.52 27.07
CA ALA A 94 -7.64 -9.89 26.55
C ALA A 94 -8.70 -10.18 25.48
N SER A 95 -9.85 -9.51 25.54
CA SER A 95 -10.92 -9.60 24.54
C SER A 95 -10.63 -8.81 23.25
N GLY A 96 -9.50 -8.10 23.18
CA GLY A 96 -9.20 -7.15 22.12
C GLY A 96 -9.92 -5.81 22.27
N TRP A 97 -9.59 -4.88 21.38
CA TRP A 97 -10.14 -3.53 21.37
C TRP A 97 -11.48 -3.44 20.62
N LYS A 98 -12.49 -2.85 21.27
CA LYS A 98 -13.73 -2.44 20.60
C LYS A 98 -13.52 -1.07 19.95
N LEU A 99 -13.23 -1.07 18.64
CA LEU A 99 -12.99 0.14 17.85
C LEU A 99 -14.31 0.70 17.32
N THR A 100 -14.52 2.00 17.50
CA THR A 100 -15.59 2.77 16.82
C THR A 100 -14.93 3.81 15.93
N SER A 101 -15.30 3.87 14.65
CA SER A 101 -14.85 4.94 13.75
C SER A 101 -15.48 6.26 14.18
N VAL A 102 -14.65 7.28 14.34
CA VAL A 102 -15.11 8.65 14.62
C VAL A 102 -14.99 9.43 13.31
N ALA A 103 -16.07 10.09 12.90
CA ALA A 103 -16.00 11.01 11.77
C ALA A 103 -15.00 12.14 12.11
N ASP A 104 -14.20 12.56 11.13
CA ASP A 104 -13.50 13.84 11.28
C ASP A 104 -14.59 14.91 11.19
N ASP A 105 -14.84 15.62 12.30
CA ASP A 105 -15.57 16.89 12.26
C ASP A 105 -14.76 17.83 11.35
N ALA A 106 -15.31 18.10 10.16
CA ALA A 106 -14.70 18.95 9.14
C ALA A 106 -14.76 20.42 9.54
#